data_AF-A0A9E1ZN72-F1
#
_entry.id   AF-A0A9E1ZN72-F1
#
_cell.length_a   1.000
_cell.length_b   1.000
_cell.length_c   1.000
_cell.angle_alpha   90.00
_cell.angle_beta   90.00
_cell.angle_gamma   90.00
#
_symmetry.space_group_name_H-M   'P 1'
#
loop_
_entity.id
_entity.type
_entity.pdbx_description
1 polymer ?
#
loop_
_entity_poly.entity_id
_entity_poly.type
_entity_poly.pdbx_seq_one_letter_code
_entity_poly.pdbx_strand_id
1 'polypeptide(L)'
;MSKGKVILAACFLLVLLFICSTFWHELEPDFSAIDYLEGKGYSSVRILGQLAEGHGCKPDDTYRFTFDAIPFDGNRRVEGRVCGGDAAIWYEEK
;
A
#
# COMPACT_ATOMS: atom_id res chain seq x y z
N MET A 1 2.16 -8.78 45.89
CA MET A 1 1.32 -8.33 44.76
C MET A 1 0.22 -9.37 44.55
N SER A 2 -1.07 -8.99 44.51
CA SER A 2 -2.16 -9.97 44.34
C SER A 2 -2.04 -10.66 42.97
N LYS A 3 -2.18 -11.99 42.92
CA LYS A 3 -2.11 -12.78 41.69
C LYS A 3 -3.06 -12.25 40.60
N GLY A 4 -4.22 -11.70 41.01
CA GLY A 4 -5.17 -11.07 40.09
C GLY A 4 -4.65 -9.80 39.40
N LYS A 5 -3.81 -9.00 40.09
CA LYS A 5 -3.20 -7.79 39.49
C LYS A 5 -2.12 -8.15 38.45
N VAL A 6 -1.40 -9.24 38.67
CA VAL A 6 -0.39 -9.75 37.73
C VAL A 6 -1.03 -10.26 36.45
N ILE A 7 -2.13 -11.01 36.57
CA ILE A 7 -2.89 -11.52 35.42
C ILE A 7 -3.47 -10.35 34.62
N LEU A 8 -4.07 -9.36 35.28
CA LEU A 8 -4.63 -8.19 34.61
C LEU A 8 -3.57 -7.41 33.82
N ALA A 9 -2.38 -7.21 34.42
CA ALA A 9 -1.27 -6.52 33.78
C ALA A 9 -0.72 -7.30 32.57
N ALA A 10 -0.64 -8.63 32.66
CA ALA A 10 -0.22 -9.48 31.56
C ALA A 10 -1.22 -9.45 30.39
N CYS A 11 -2.53 -9.52 30.68
CA CYS A 11 -3.58 -9.40 29.66
C CYS A 11 -3.54 -8.01 28.99
N PHE A 12 -3.35 -6.94 29.76
CA PHE A 12 -3.25 -5.58 29.21
C PHE A 12 -2.03 -5.42 28.29
N LEU A 13 -0.88 -5.97 28.68
CA LEU A 13 0.33 -5.97 27.85
C LEU A 13 0.12 -6.74 26.54
N LEU A 14 -0.54 -7.91 26.59
CA LEU A 14 -0.82 -8.71 25.40
C LEU A 14 -1.74 -7.97 24.41
N VAL A 15 -2.76 -7.27 24.90
CA VAL A 15 -3.64 -6.44 24.07
C VAL A 15 -2.87 -5.29 23.41
N LEU A 16 -1.99 -4.61 24.16
CA LEU A 16 -1.12 -3.56 23.61
C LEU A 16 -0.20 -4.09 22.50
N LEU A 17 0.43 -5.25 22.72
CA LEU A 17 1.30 -5.88 21.72
C LEU A 17 0.51 -6.26 20.46
N PHE A 18 -0.72 -6.77 20.62
CA PHE A 18 -1.59 -7.11 19.49
C PHE A 18 -1.95 -5.87 18.67
N ILE A 19 -2.41 -4.80 19.31
CA ILE A 19 -2.78 -3.53 18.63
C ILE A 19 -1.56 -2.93 17.90
N CYS A 20 -0.38 -2.95 18.52
CA CYS A 20 0.84 -2.50 17.86
C CYS A 20 1.13 -3.35 16.63
N SER A 21 1.05 -4.67 16.73
CA SER A 21 1.37 -5.57 15.61
C SER A 21 0.45 -5.36 14.40
N THR A 22 -0.86 -5.16 14.63
CA THR A 22 -1.81 -4.92 13.54
C THR A 22 -1.61 -3.54 12.90
N PHE A 23 -1.24 -2.54 13.69
CA PHE A 23 -0.93 -1.19 13.19
C PHE A 23 0.30 -1.18 12.28
N TRP A 24 1.36 -1.92 12.64
CA TRP A 24 2.56 -2.03 11.80
C TRP A 24 2.28 -2.71 10.46
N HIS A 25 1.36 -3.69 10.43
CA HIS A 25 1.01 -4.40 9.19
C HIS A 25 0.20 -3.53 8.22
N GLU A 26 -0.63 -2.62 8.74
CA GLU A 26 -1.40 -1.65 7.94
C GLU A 26 -0.53 -0.52 7.39
N LEU A 27 0.63 -0.28 8.02
CA LEU A 27 1.62 0.73 7.64
C LEU A 27 2.74 0.17 6.76
N GLU A 28 2.76 -1.14 6.50
CA GLU A 28 3.73 -1.73 5.60
C GLU A 28 3.52 -1.11 4.21
N PRO A 29 4.52 -0.36 3.69
CA PRO A 29 4.44 0.17 2.34
C PRO A 29 4.14 -1.00 1.40
N ASP A 30 3.28 -0.80 0.43
CA ASP A 30 3.05 -1.78 -0.62
C ASP A 30 4.31 -1.81 -1.52
N PHE A 31 5.38 -2.43 -1.01
CA PHE A 31 6.70 -2.47 -1.63
C PHE A 31 6.61 -3.08 -3.02
N SER A 32 5.66 -4.02 -3.22
CA SER A 32 5.38 -4.60 -4.53
C SER A 32 4.83 -3.57 -5.53
N ALA A 33 3.93 -2.68 -5.09
CA ALA A 33 3.42 -1.57 -5.90
C ALA A 33 4.49 -0.51 -6.18
N ILE A 34 5.38 -0.25 -5.21
CA ILE A 34 6.51 0.67 -5.37
C ILE A 34 7.50 0.11 -6.39
N ASP A 35 7.95 -1.13 -6.21
CA ASP A 35 8.88 -1.81 -7.13
C ASP A 35 8.31 -1.90 -8.55
N TYR A 36 7.00 -2.14 -8.67
CA TYR A 36 6.32 -2.12 -9.97
C TYR A 36 6.46 -0.76 -10.65
N LEU A 37 6.20 0.35 -9.94
CA LEU A 37 6.30 1.69 -10.50
C LEU A 37 7.75 2.12 -10.77
N GLU A 38 8.69 1.73 -9.90
CA GLU A 38 10.12 1.96 -10.13
C GLU A 38 10.61 1.25 -11.40
N GLY A 39 10.17 -0.01 -11.61
CA GLY A 39 10.40 -0.75 -12.85
C GLY A 39 9.73 -0.13 -14.10
N LYS A 40 8.77 0.78 -13.93
CA LYS A 40 8.13 1.54 -15.02
C LYS A 40 8.77 2.90 -15.29
N GLY A 41 9.84 3.24 -14.57
CA GLY A 41 10.55 4.49 -14.79
C GLY A 41 10.10 5.64 -13.88
N TYR A 42 9.49 5.32 -12.74
CA TYR A 42 9.13 6.30 -11.72
C TYR A 42 10.10 6.27 -10.55
N SER A 43 10.18 7.40 -9.84
CA SER A 43 10.96 7.56 -8.62
C SER A 43 10.14 8.27 -7.56
N SER A 44 10.58 8.17 -6.30
CA SER A 44 9.92 8.83 -5.17
C SER A 44 8.42 8.48 -5.08
N VAL A 45 8.10 7.22 -5.35
CA VAL A 45 6.73 6.70 -5.43
C VAL A 45 6.02 6.80 -4.09
N ARG A 46 4.77 7.23 -4.13
CA ARG A 46 3.84 7.18 -3.00
C ARG A 46 2.54 6.56 -3.46
N ILE A 47 2.13 5.50 -2.77
CA ILE A 47 0.80 4.92 -2.97
C ILE A 47 -0.18 5.78 -2.17
N LEU A 48 -1.18 6.32 -2.85
CA LEU A 48 -2.19 7.21 -2.26
C LEU A 48 -3.38 6.42 -1.71
N GLY A 49 -3.67 5.25 -2.30
CA GLY A 49 -4.70 4.35 -1.82
C GLY A 49 -5.01 3.22 -2.79
N GLN A 50 -5.69 2.20 -2.29
CA GLN A 50 -6.20 1.09 -3.10
C GLN A 50 -7.50 1.51 -3.81
N LEU A 51 -7.71 1.04 -5.04
CA LEU A 51 -8.94 1.27 -5.79
C LEU A 51 -10.00 0.23 -5.38
N ALA A 52 -11.24 0.68 -5.23
CA ALA A 52 -12.37 -0.22 -4.99
C ALA A 52 -12.66 -1.13 -6.20
N GLU A 53 -13.04 -2.38 -5.94
CA GLU A 53 -13.42 -3.36 -6.98
C GLU A 53 -14.51 -2.80 -7.89
N GLY A 54 -14.39 -3.02 -9.20
CA GLY A 54 -15.37 -2.57 -10.19
C GLY A 54 -15.24 -1.11 -10.66
N HIS A 55 -14.27 -0.33 -10.16
CA HIS A 55 -14.03 1.04 -10.62
C HIS A 55 -12.93 1.13 -11.69
N GLY A 56 -13.21 0.62 -12.90
CA GLY A 56 -12.36 0.81 -14.09
C GLY A 56 -11.15 -0.13 -14.22
N CYS A 57 -10.78 -0.87 -13.17
CA CYS A 57 -9.86 -2.00 -13.26
C CYS A 57 -10.63 -3.31 -13.38
N LYS A 58 -10.06 -4.32 -14.03
CA LYS A 58 -10.68 -5.64 -14.11
C LYS A 58 -10.54 -6.39 -12.77
N PRO A 59 -11.44 -7.34 -12.46
CA PRO A 59 -11.36 -8.13 -11.23
C PRO A 59 -10.08 -8.98 -11.11
N ASP A 60 -9.43 -9.30 -12.23
CA ASP A 60 -8.22 -10.11 -12.32
C ASP A 60 -6.91 -9.27 -12.32
N ASP A 61 -6.99 -7.94 -12.25
CA ASP A 61 -5.81 -7.09 -12.17
C ASP A 61 -5.10 -7.27 -10.82
N THR A 62 -3.81 -7.65 -10.86
CA THR A 62 -2.96 -7.87 -9.68
C THR A 62 -2.73 -6.59 -8.85
N TYR A 63 -2.62 -5.45 -9.51
CA TYR A 63 -2.32 -4.14 -8.94
C TYR A 63 -3.43 -3.15 -9.26
N ARG A 64 -3.99 -2.56 -8.21
CA ARG A 64 -5.19 -1.70 -8.29
C ARG A 64 -5.08 -0.54 -7.30
N PHE A 65 -4.31 0.49 -7.63
CA PHE A 65 -4.03 1.60 -6.72
C PHE A 65 -3.88 2.96 -7.41
N THR A 66 -4.00 4.04 -6.65
CA THR A 66 -3.60 5.39 -7.05
C THR A 66 -2.23 5.71 -6.48
N PHE A 67 -1.46 6.51 -7.22
CA PHE A 67 -0.11 6.88 -6.82
C PHE A 67 0.20 8.34 -7.15
N ASP A 68 1.19 8.88 -6.45
CA ASP A 68 1.96 10.04 -6.88
C ASP A 68 3.43 9.63 -7.05
N ALA A 69 4.10 10.09 -8.10
CA ALA A 69 5.50 9.78 -8.34
C ALA A 69 6.16 10.80 -9.26
N ILE A 70 7.49 10.81 -9.32
CA ILE A 70 8.27 11.63 -10.26
C ILE A 70 8.77 10.72 -11.39
N PRO A 71 8.36 10.92 -12.65
CA PRO A 71 8.94 10.19 -13.79
C PRO A 71 10.46 10.43 -13.85
N PHE A 72 11.26 9.43 -14.22
CA PHE A 72 12.72 9.59 -14.27
C PHE A 72 13.18 10.67 -15.26
N ASP A 73 12.42 10.89 -16.33
CA ASP A 73 12.65 11.94 -17.33
C ASP A 73 11.97 13.27 -16.97
N GLY A 74 11.24 13.31 -15.86
CA GLY A 74 10.43 14.44 -15.42
C GLY A 74 10.97 15.13 -14.17
N ASN A 75 10.63 16.42 -14.04
CA ASN A 75 10.99 17.24 -12.86
C ASN A 75 9.78 17.53 -11.95
N ARG A 76 8.62 16.96 -12.26
CA ARG A 76 7.36 17.22 -11.53
C ARG A 76 6.74 15.90 -11.10
N ARG A 77 6.10 15.92 -9.93
CA ARG A 77 5.24 14.83 -9.51
C ARG A 77 4.04 14.75 -10.46
N VAL A 78 3.67 13.52 -10.79
CA VAL A 78 2.45 13.18 -11.50
C VAL A 78 1.62 12.26 -10.61
N GLU A 79 0.31 12.45 -10.66
CA GLU A 79 -0.65 11.54 -10.06
C GLU A 79 -1.16 10.59 -11.13
N GLY A 80 -1.36 9.33 -10.77
CA GLY A 80 -1.78 8.30 -11.70
C GLY A 80 -2.57 7.19 -11.03
N ARG A 81 -3.12 6.34 -11.87
CA ARG A 81 -3.88 5.14 -11.48
C ARG A 81 -3.24 3.93 -12.14
N VAL A 82 -3.06 2.85 -11.37
CA VAL A 82 -2.64 1.54 -11.89
C VAL A 82 -3.83 0.60 -11.85
N CYS A 83 -4.14 0.02 -13.01
CA CYS A 83 -4.96 -1.16 -13.20
C CYS A 83 -4.13 -2.12 -14.07
N GLY A 84 -3.63 -3.22 -13.50
CA GLY A 84 -2.86 -4.20 -14.28
C GLY A 84 -2.13 -5.21 -13.41
N GLY A 85 -1.33 -6.08 -14.01
CA GLY A 85 -0.70 -7.19 -13.29
C GLY A 85 0.07 -8.14 -14.21
N ASP A 86 -0.40 -8.26 -15.45
CA ASP A 86 0.34 -8.87 -16.54
C ASP A 86 0.93 -7.80 -17.46
N ALA A 87 2.21 -7.96 -17.80
CA ALA A 87 3.02 -7.16 -18.74
C ALA A 87 2.44 -5.79 -19.17
N ALA A 88 2.73 -4.75 -18.38
CA ALA A 88 2.93 -3.37 -18.85
C ALA A 88 1.91 -2.77 -19.84
N ILE A 89 0.61 -2.98 -19.69
CA ILE A 89 -0.37 -2.31 -20.57
C ILE A 89 -0.77 -0.98 -19.95
N TRP A 90 -0.14 0.11 -20.42
CA TRP A 90 -0.56 1.49 -20.15
C TRP A 90 -1.82 1.82 -20.96
N TYR A 91 -2.86 2.31 -20.29
CA TYR A 91 -4.00 2.96 -20.95
C TYR A 91 -3.93 4.46 -20.70
N GLU A 92 -3.54 5.22 -21.72
CA GLU A 92 -3.84 6.66 -21.81
C GLU A 92 -5.32 6.79 -22.19
N GLU A 93 -6.13 7.44 -21.34
CA GLU A 93 -7.45 7.90 -21.75
C GLU A 93 -7.29 8.98 -22.82
N LYS A 94 -7.94 8.79 -23.98
CA LYS A 94 -8.06 9.79 -25.05
C LYS A 94 -9.14 10.81 -24.75
#